data_AF-A0A960XQN3-F1
#
_entry.id   AF-A0A960XQN3-F1
#
_cell.length_a   1.000
_cell.length_b   1.000
_cell.length_c   1.000
_cell.angle_alpha   90.00
_cell.angle_beta   90.00
_cell.angle_gamma   90.00
#
_symmetry.space_group_name_H-M   'P 1'
#
loop_
_entity.id
_entity.type
_entity.pdbx_description
1 polymer ?
#
loop_
_entity_poly.entity_id
_entity_poly.type
_entity_poly.pdbx_seq_one_letter_code
_entity_poly.pdbx_strand_id
1 'polypeptide(L)'
;GARALRNLTGGRHYWEWRGVPFLRERADDQSFDPSFLDAPPDCVLFGYFQTPRYFESMEQEFRDELKSLLGISKQDRETGWENLGQDVPATSVAVHVRRTDYLVHPAFRVCGMNYYKNAFDTMRASVPGARFFVFSDDPAWCRENLEGQDTTIMDSGNDGIPMHDLRLMSRASHHIICNSSYSWWAAWLGKKPGQQVIMPDRWYAKDITAPIEEKRCEGWNMVGTTPAGRTR
;
A
#
# COMPACT_ATOMS: atom_id res chain seq x y z
N GLY A 1 12.09 -14.67 17.93
CA GLY A 1 13.27 -13.88 18.35
C GLY A 1 12.91 -12.56 19.00
N ALA A 2 12.36 -11.60 18.25
CA ALA A 2 12.25 -10.19 18.68
C ALA A 2 11.39 -9.91 19.92
N ARG A 3 10.27 -10.62 20.13
CA ARG A 3 9.33 -10.35 21.24
C ARG A 3 9.86 -10.80 22.61
N ALA A 4 10.59 -11.92 22.66
CA ALA A 4 11.25 -12.41 23.86
C ALA A 4 12.41 -11.48 24.28
N LEU A 5 13.20 -11.03 23.29
CA LEU A 5 14.27 -10.03 23.49
C LEU A 5 13.73 -8.68 23.97
N ARG A 6 12.59 -8.21 23.44
CA ARG A 6 11.96 -6.95 23.89
C ARG A 6 11.49 -7.02 25.35
N ASN A 7 10.97 -8.17 25.78
CA ASN A 7 10.56 -8.38 27.17
C ASN A 7 11.76 -8.49 28.12
N LEU A 8 12.86 -9.12 27.68
CA LEU A 8 14.09 -9.26 28.47
C LEU A 8 14.90 -7.95 28.58
N THR A 9 14.72 -7.02 27.64
CA THR A 9 15.50 -5.76 27.57
C THR A 9 14.71 -4.53 28.01
N GLY A 10 13.59 -4.72 28.72
CA GLY A 10 12.80 -3.62 29.27
C GLY A 10 12.08 -2.78 28.20
N GLY A 11 11.61 -3.41 27.12
CA GLY A 11 10.91 -2.74 26.03
C GLY A 11 11.82 -2.32 24.87
N ARG A 12 13.14 -2.46 25.02
CA ARG A 12 14.12 -2.04 24.02
C ARG A 12 14.19 -2.99 22.84
N HIS A 13 14.44 -2.46 21.66
CA HIS A 13 14.68 -3.27 20.48
C HIS A 13 16.16 -3.66 20.39
N TYR A 14 16.48 -4.80 19.76
CA TYR A 14 17.85 -5.35 19.76
C TYR A 14 18.90 -4.43 19.12
N TRP A 15 18.48 -3.54 18.20
CA TRP A 15 19.36 -2.56 17.57
C TRP A 15 19.77 -1.42 18.52
N GLU A 16 18.96 -1.12 19.54
CA GLU A 16 19.28 -0.10 20.55
C GLU A 16 20.47 -0.51 21.43
N TRP A 17 20.82 -1.81 21.44
CA TRP A 17 21.99 -2.34 22.13
C TRP A 17 23.26 -2.40 21.27
N ARG A 18 23.12 -2.34 19.94
CA ARG A 18 24.25 -2.44 19.01
C ARG A 18 24.95 -1.09 18.75
N GLY A 19 24.41 0.02 19.27
CA GLY A 19 24.95 1.35 19.03
C GLY A 19 24.91 1.78 17.55
N VAL A 20 24.11 1.08 16.73
CA VAL A 20 23.93 1.42 15.32
C VAL A 20 23.12 2.72 15.21
N PRO A 21 23.50 3.66 14.32
CA PRO A 21 22.71 4.84 14.03
C PRO A 21 21.25 4.49 13.73
N PHE A 22 20.32 5.22 14.34
CA PHE A 22 18.88 5.04 14.16
C PHE A 22 18.28 6.34 13.63
N LEU A 23 17.73 6.29 12.41
CA LEU A 23 17.05 7.41 11.77
C LEU A 23 15.57 7.07 11.62
N ARG A 24 14.68 8.02 11.91
CA ARG A 24 13.25 7.80 11.91
C ARG A 24 12.50 8.94 11.23
N GLU A 25 11.59 8.61 10.32
CA GLU A 25 10.68 9.59 9.73
C GLU A 25 9.84 10.26 10.83
N ARG A 26 9.68 11.58 10.74
CA ARG A 26 8.95 12.37 11.74
C ARG A 26 7.46 12.03 11.70
N ALA A 27 6.82 11.92 12.86
CA ALA A 27 5.42 11.49 12.93
C ALA A 27 4.43 12.56 12.42
N ASP A 28 4.80 13.83 12.50
CA ASP A 28 4.04 15.02 12.12
C ASP A 28 4.39 15.55 10.72
N ASP A 29 5.52 15.11 10.16
CA ASP A 29 5.98 15.53 8.84
C ASP A 29 6.60 14.34 8.08
N GLN A 30 5.86 13.91 7.06
CA GLN A 30 6.13 12.79 6.19
C GLN A 30 6.57 13.27 4.80
N SER A 31 7.07 14.51 4.70
CA SER A 31 7.74 15.01 3.50
C SER A 31 9.07 14.29 3.27
N PHE A 32 9.53 14.30 2.02
CA PHE A 32 10.84 13.81 1.66
C PHE A 32 11.94 14.57 2.41
N ASP A 33 12.76 13.83 3.16
CA ASP A 33 13.90 14.36 3.90
C ASP A 33 15.20 13.81 3.28
N PRO A 34 15.95 14.61 2.52
CA PRO A 34 17.14 14.13 1.82
C PRO A 34 18.24 13.64 2.77
N SER A 35 18.20 13.96 4.07
CA SER A 35 19.19 13.46 5.03
C SER A 35 19.18 11.93 5.18
N PHE A 36 18.08 11.26 4.83
CA PHE A 36 18.05 9.79 4.76
C PHE A 36 18.91 9.22 3.64
N LEU A 37 19.20 9.98 2.58
CA LEU A 37 20.10 9.56 1.51
C LEU A 37 21.57 9.57 1.96
N ASP A 38 21.89 10.36 2.97
CA ASP A 38 23.21 10.43 3.60
C ASP A 38 23.34 9.48 4.80
N ALA A 39 22.36 8.59 5.00
CA ALA A 39 22.38 7.64 6.10
C ALA A 39 23.59 6.69 6.00
N PRO A 40 24.26 6.37 7.12
CA PRO A 40 25.41 5.50 7.08
C PRO A 40 25.02 4.07 6.68
N PRO A 41 25.92 3.29 6.03
CA PRO A 41 25.60 1.94 5.56
C PRO A 41 25.08 0.99 6.66
N ASP A 42 25.63 1.11 7.87
CA ASP A 42 25.25 0.30 9.04
C ASP A 42 24.27 1.05 9.94
N CYS A 43 23.07 1.34 9.44
CA CYS A 43 22.02 2.02 10.21
C CYS A 43 20.69 1.25 10.25
N VAL A 44 19.81 1.70 11.15
CA VAL A 44 18.40 1.31 11.16
C VAL A 44 17.57 2.51 10.72
N LEU A 45 16.86 2.33 9.61
CA LEU A 45 15.86 3.26 9.13
C LEU A 45 14.47 2.82 9.62
N PHE A 46 13.71 3.74 10.20
CA PHE A 46 12.36 3.47 10.70
C PHE A 46 11.36 4.47 10.13
N GLY A 47 10.44 3.98 9.32
CA GLY A 47 9.47 4.84 8.63
C GLY A 47 8.62 4.06 7.65
N TYR A 48 7.75 4.77 6.96
CA TYR A 48 6.95 4.25 5.86
C TYR A 48 7.63 4.44 4.51
N PHE A 49 8.48 5.47 4.35
CA PHE A 49 9.28 5.78 3.17
C PHE A 49 8.48 5.79 1.87
N GLN A 50 7.28 6.37 1.91
CA GLN A 50 6.29 6.35 0.83
C GLN A 50 6.53 7.44 -0.21
N THR A 51 7.76 7.56 -0.70
CA THR A 51 8.09 8.46 -1.80
C THR A 51 9.17 7.82 -2.66
N PRO A 52 9.04 7.84 -4.00
CA PRO A 52 10.04 7.26 -4.88
C PRO A 52 11.39 7.98 -4.78
N ARG A 53 11.41 9.22 -4.29
CA ARG A 53 12.62 10.05 -4.15
C ARG A 53 13.71 9.42 -3.30
N TYR A 54 13.37 8.53 -2.35
CA TYR A 54 14.37 7.86 -1.52
C TYR A 54 15.19 6.80 -2.28
N PHE A 55 14.71 6.31 -3.41
CA PHE A 55 15.33 5.19 -4.11
C PHE A 55 15.30 5.34 -5.64
N GLU A 56 14.99 6.53 -6.15
CA GLU A 56 14.85 6.83 -7.58
C GLU A 56 16.10 6.40 -8.38
N SER A 57 17.30 6.67 -7.85
CA SER A 57 18.57 6.31 -8.50
C SER A 57 18.84 4.81 -8.58
N MET A 58 18.14 4.02 -7.79
CA MET A 58 18.31 2.55 -7.68
C MET A 58 16.98 1.80 -7.80
N GLU A 59 15.96 2.43 -8.41
CA GLU A 59 14.57 1.95 -8.33
C GLU A 59 14.44 0.51 -8.83
N GLN A 60 15.12 0.18 -9.93
CA GLN A 60 15.07 -1.15 -10.54
C GLN A 60 15.76 -2.20 -9.67
N GLU A 61 16.97 -1.92 -9.19
CA GLU A 61 17.73 -2.83 -8.33
C GLU A 61 16.99 -3.09 -7.01
N PHE A 62 16.53 -2.02 -6.35
CA PHE A 62 15.80 -2.11 -5.09
C PHE A 62 14.48 -2.89 -5.24
N ARG A 63 13.77 -2.69 -6.36
CA ARG A 63 12.55 -3.42 -6.69
C ARG A 63 12.82 -4.91 -6.89
N ASP A 64 13.90 -5.26 -7.58
CA ASP A 64 14.25 -6.66 -7.84
C ASP A 64 14.68 -7.38 -6.56
N GLU A 65 15.44 -6.70 -5.69
CA GLU A 65 15.80 -7.20 -4.36
C GLU A 65 14.55 -7.42 -3.50
N LEU A 66 13.66 -6.42 -3.39
CA LEU A 66 12.42 -6.56 -2.62
C LEU A 66 11.52 -7.67 -3.18
N LYS A 67 11.40 -7.81 -4.50
CA LYS A 67 10.66 -8.93 -5.11
C LYS A 67 11.27 -10.27 -4.73
N SER A 68 12.60 -10.38 -4.72
CA SER A 68 13.30 -11.60 -4.30
C SER A 68 13.02 -11.92 -2.82
N LEU A 69 13.18 -10.94 -1.94
CA LEU A 69 12.96 -11.07 -0.48
C LEU A 69 11.52 -11.46 -0.13
N LEU A 70 10.56 -10.87 -0.84
CA LEU A 70 9.13 -11.14 -0.65
C LEU A 70 8.68 -12.43 -1.33
N GLY A 71 9.61 -13.18 -1.94
CA GLY A 71 9.31 -14.38 -2.69
C GLY A 71 8.34 -14.10 -3.83
N ILE A 72 8.30 -12.89 -4.43
CA ILE A 72 7.45 -12.57 -5.58
C ILE A 72 8.05 -13.22 -6.84
N SER A 73 8.19 -14.54 -6.82
CA SER A 73 8.57 -15.40 -7.94
C SER A 73 7.30 -15.84 -8.69
N LYS A 74 7.47 -16.31 -9.93
CA LYS A 74 6.37 -16.92 -10.71
C LYS A 74 5.88 -18.26 -10.13
N GLN A 75 6.57 -18.83 -9.14
CA GLN A 75 6.42 -20.26 -8.83
C GLN A 75 5.77 -20.58 -7.48
N ASP A 76 5.66 -19.65 -6.52
CA ASP A 76 5.09 -20.09 -5.24
C ASP A 76 3.57 -20.13 -5.28
N ARG A 77 3.08 -21.32 -4.93
CA ARG A 77 1.71 -21.65 -4.59
C ARG A 77 1.55 -21.42 -3.10
N GLU A 78 1.08 -20.24 -2.73
CA GLU A 78 0.82 -19.96 -1.31
C GLU A 78 -0.65 -19.65 -1.12
N THR A 79 -1.29 -20.64 -0.50
CA THR A 79 -2.52 -20.53 0.30
C THR A 79 -3.77 -20.02 -0.44
N GLY A 80 -4.56 -20.96 -0.97
CA GLY A 80 -6.02 -20.82 -1.10
C GLY A 80 -6.58 -19.92 -2.21
N TRP A 81 -5.78 -19.06 -2.85
CA TRP A 81 -6.25 -18.13 -3.90
C TRP A 81 -5.95 -18.61 -5.32
N GLU A 82 -6.13 -19.90 -5.56
CA GLU A 82 -5.75 -20.64 -6.78
C GLU A 82 -6.30 -20.00 -8.08
N ASN A 83 -7.36 -19.18 -7.99
CA ASN A 83 -7.94 -18.45 -9.13
C ASN A 83 -7.14 -17.22 -9.59
N LEU A 84 -6.31 -16.62 -8.74
CA LEU A 84 -5.37 -15.56 -9.12
C LEU A 84 -3.95 -16.10 -9.37
N GLY A 85 -3.66 -17.33 -8.95
CA GLY A 85 -2.30 -17.84 -8.83
C GLY A 85 -1.63 -18.32 -10.13
N GLN A 86 -2.37 -18.60 -11.20
CA GLN A 86 -1.80 -19.19 -12.43
C GLN A 86 -1.73 -18.20 -13.61
N ASP A 87 -2.80 -17.45 -13.87
CA ASP A 87 -2.84 -16.40 -14.90
C ASP A 87 -3.63 -15.20 -14.38
N VAL A 88 -2.94 -14.25 -13.76
CA VAL A 88 -3.55 -12.96 -13.40
C VAL A 88 -3.90 -12.24 -14.71
N PRO A 89 -5.18 -11.97 -15.02
CA PRO A 89 -5.51 -11.33 -16.28
C PRO A 89 -4.89 -9.94 -16.38
N ALA A 90 -4.66 -9.51 -17.61
CA ALA A 90 -4.28 -8.13 -17.91
C ALA A 90 -5.31 -7.13 -17.33
N THR A 91 -6.57 -7.52 -17.17
CA THR A 91 -7.65 -6.67 -16.63
C THR A 91 -7.81 -6.75 -15.10
N SER A 92 -6.93 -7.43 -14.38
CA SER A 92 -7.02 -7.52 -12.92
C SER A 92 -6.67 -6.20 -12.24
N VAL A 93 -7.47 -5.85 -11.23
CA VAL A 93 -7.30 -4.64 -10.43
C VAL A 93 -7.27 -5.03 -8.96
N ALA A 94 -6.13 -4.82 -8.29
CA ALA A 94 -6.08 -4.92 -6.84
C ALA A 94 -6.66 -3.64 -6.22
N VAL A 95 -7.63 -3.79 -5.34
CA VAL A 95 -8.28 -2.69 -4.63
C VAL A 95 -8.00 -2.86 -3.16
N HIS A 96 -7.46 -1.84 -2.50
CA HIS A 96 -7.22 -1.90 -1.07
C HIS A 96 -8.13 -0.95 -0.32
N VAL A 97 -8.83 -1.48 0.68
CA VAL A 97 -9.70 -0.73 1.59
C VAL A 97 -9.13 -0.84 3.00
N ARG A 98 -8.73 0.29 3.58
CA ARG A 98 -8.25 0.35 4.97
C ARG A 98 -9.22 1.14 5.82
N ARG A 99 -9.78 0.50 6.85
CA ARG A 99 -10.83 1.09 7.68
C ARG A 99 -10.57 0.97 9.17
N THR A 100 -10.26 -0.22 9.69
CA THR A 100 -10.41 -0.53 11.13
C THR A 100 -9.74 0.50 12.05
N ASP A 101 -8.41 0.52 12.10
CA ASP A 101 -7.62 1.48 12.86
C ASP A 101 -7.78 2.92 12.35
N TYR A 102 -8.05 3.10 11.04
CA TYR A 102 -8.26 4.42 10.43
C TYR A 102 -9.56 5.11 10.88
N LEU A 103 -10.57 4.35 11.31
CA LEU A 103 -11.84 4.88 11.80
C LEU A 103 -11.69 5.57 13.16
N VAL A 104 -10.68 5.17 13.95
CA VAL A 104 -10.48 5.65 15.33
C VAL A 104 -9.26 6.56 15.48
N HIS A 105 -8.34 6.56 14.51
CA HIS A 105 -7.13 7.36 14.60
C HIS A 105 -7.33 8.78 14.02
N PRO A 106 -7.14 9.86 14.80
CA PRO A 106 -7.48 11.22 14.39
C PRO A 106 -6.67 11.72 13.18
N ALA A 107 -5.44 11.20 13.03
CA ALA A 107 -4.53 11.60 11.97
C ALA A 107 -4.78 10.87 10.63
N PHE A 108 -5.50 9.76 10.64
CA PHE A 108 -5.83 9.02 9.42
C PHE A 108 -7.16 9.52 8.85
N ARG A 109 -7.33 9.32 7.55
CA ARG A 109 -8.57 9.61 6.83
C ARG A 109 -8.96 8.37 6.07
N VAL A 110 -10.12 7.81 6.37
CA VAL A 110 -10.66 6.69 5.60
C VAL A 110 -11.06 7.21 4.22
N CYS A 111 -10.60 6.53 3.17
CA CYS A 111 -11.12 6.78 1.82
C CYS A 111 -12.62 6.43 1.80
N GLY A 112 -13.47 7.41 1.50
CA GLY A 112 -14.92 7.25 1.54
C GLY A 112 -15.50 6.54 0.31
N MET A 113 -16.80 6.25 0.32
CA MET A 113 -17.49 5.59 -0.80
C MET A 113 -17.33 6.32 -2.14
N ASN A 114 -17.37 7.65 -2.11
CA ASN A 114 -17.19 8.46 -3.32
C ASN A 114 -15.82 8.24 -3.98
N TYR A 115 -14.77 8.03 -3.19
CA TYR A 115 -13.45 7.71 -3.70
C TYR A 115 -13.49 6.38 -4.47
N TYR A 116 -13.97 5.31 -3.84
CA TYR A 116 -13.99 3.98 -4.47
C TYR A 116 -14.91 3.96 -5.70
N LYS A 117 -16.08 4.60 -5.64
CA LYS A 117 -16.97 4.72 -6.80
C LYS A 117 -16.27 5.41 -7.97
N ASN A 118 -15.66 6.58 -7.74
CA ASN A 118 -14.97 7.32 -8.79
C ASN A 118 -13.76 6.54 -9.32
N ALA A 119 -13.03 5.84 -8.46
CA ALA A 119 -11.89 5.02 -8.84
C ALA A 119 -12.33 3.80 -9.69
N PHE A 120 -13.40 3.11 -9.31
CA PHE A 120 -13.98 2.02 -10.11
C PHE A 120 -14.48 2.52 -11.46
N ASP A 121 -15.22 3.62 -11.50
CA ASP A 121 -15.73 4.20 -12.75
C ASP A 121 -14.58 4.60 -13.68
N THR A 122 -13.53 5.23 -13.13
CA THR A 122 -12.31 5.58 -13.89
C THR A 122 -11.60 4.35 -14.44
N MET A 123 -11.41 3.32 -13.61
CA MET A 123 -10.72 2.09 -14.02
C MET A 123 -11.51 1.28 -15.05
N ARG A 124 -12.85 1.21 -14.93
CA ARG A 124 -13.71 0.55 -15.92
C ARG A 124 -13.64 1.24 -17.28
N ALA A 125 -13.55 2.57 -17.29
CA ALA A 125 -13.45 3.34 -18.53
C ALA A 125 -12.11 3.12 -19.24
N SER A 126 -11.02 2.93 -18.48
CA SER A 126 -9.67 2.80 -19.02
C SER A 126 -9.20 1.36 -19.23
N VAL A 127 -9.82 0.39 -18.55
CA VAL A 127 -9.51 -1.05 -18.62
C VAL A 127 -10.82 -1.82 -18.88
N PRO A 128 -11.21 -2.01 -20.15
CA PRO A 128 -12.40 -2.78 -20.50
C PRO A 128 -12.32 -4.21 -19.94
N GLY A 129 -13.36 -4.65 -19.23
CA GLY A 129 -13.37 -5.97 -18.58
C GLY A 129 -12.55 -6.04 -17.29
N ALA A 130 -12.32 -4.89 -16.63
CA ALA A 130 -11.68 -4.81 -15.31
C ALA A 130 -12.34 -5.80 -14.32
N ARG A 131 -11.50 -6.55 -13.60
CA ARG A 131 -11.93 -7.43 -12.50
C ARG A 131 -11.27 -6.96 -11.20
N PHE A 132 -12.09 -6.57 -10.24
CA PHE A 132 -11.66 -5.94 -8.99
C PHE A 132 -11.53 -6.97 -7.87
N PHE A 133 -10.32 -7.14 -7.35
CA PHE A 133 -10.03 -7.99 -6.20
C PHE A 133 -9.82 -7.08 -4.99
N VAL A 134 -10.78 -7.10 -4.07
CA VAL A 134 -10.85 -6.16 -2.95
C VAL A 134 -10.26 -6.76 -1.70
N PHE A 135 -9.13 -6.20 -1.26
CA PHE A 135 -8.42 -6.56 -0.03
C PHE A 135 -8.77 -5.55 1.05
N SER A 136 -9.11 -6.02 2.25
CA SER A 136 -9.56 -5.15 3.32
C SER A 136 -9.28 -5.73 4.70
N ASP A 137 -9.03 -4.84 5.66
CA ASP A 137 -9.09 -5.17 7.10
C ASP A 137 -10.54 -5.21 7.64
N ASP A 138 -11.51 -4.85 6.80
CA ASP A 138 -12.95 -4.87 7.06
C ASP A 138 -13.68 -5.45 5.82
N PRO A 139 -13.61 -6.79 5.61
CA PRO A 139 -14.22 -7.44 4.45
C PRO A 139 -15.76 -7.46 4.52
N ALA A 140 -16.34 -7.43 5.73
CA ALA A 140 -17.79 -7.34 5.92
C ALA A 140 -18.34 -6.03 5.34
N TRP A 141 -17.73 -4.89 5.67
CA TRP A 141 -18.12 -3.61 5.08
C TRP A 141 -17.95 -3.60 3.55
N CYS A 142 -16.90 -4.24 3.03
CA CYS A 142 -16.69 -4.30 1.58
C CYS A 142 -17.77 -5.11 0.87
N ARG A 143 -18.26 -6.21 1.45
CA ARG A 143 -19.42 -6.95 0.89
C ARG A 143 -20.67 -6.08 0.85
N GLU A 144 -20.97 -5.39 1.95
CA GLU A 144 -22.16 -4.53 2.00
C GLU A 144 -22.12 -3.34 1.04
N ASN A 145 -20.93 -2.84 0.70
CA ASN A 145 -20.79 -1.54 0.05
C ASN A 145 -20.11 -1.54 -1.33
N LEU A 146 -19.30 -2.55 -1.62
CA LEU A 146 -18.48 -2.63 -2.85
C LEU A 146 -18.75 -3.89 -3.67
N GLU A 147 -19.61 -4.81 -3.20
CA GLU A 147 -19.96 -6.01 -3.94
C GLU A 147 -20.71 -5.69 -5.24
N GLY A 148 -20.36 -6.43 -6.29
CA GLY A 148 -20.84 -6.23 -7.65
C GLY A 148 -20.30 -7.31 -8.58
N GLN A 149 -20.85 -7.37 -9.80
CA GLN A 149 -20.60 -8.46 -10.76
C GLN A 149 -19.12 -8.61 -11.17
N ASP A 150 -18.36 -7.51 -11.14
CA ASP A 150 -16.95 -7.45 -11.52
C ASP A 150 -16.02 -7.40 -10.31
N THR A 151 -16.54 -7.59 -9.10
CA THR A 151 -15.79 -7.52 -7.85
C THR A 151 -15.68 -8.88 -7.18
N THR A 152 -14.59 -9.11 -6.47
CA THR A 152 -14.38 -10.27 -5.61
C THR A 152 -13.75 -9.78 -4.32
N ILE A 153 -14.47 -9.97 -3.21
CA ILE A 153 -13.95 -9.61 -1.89
C ILE A 153 -12.99 -10.71 -1.43
N MET A 154 -11.74 -10.33 -1.21
CA MET A 154 -10.67 -11.19 -0.75
C MET A 154 -10.72 -11.22 0.78
N ASP A 155 -11.11 -12.35 1.35
CA ASP A 155 -11.19 -12.56 2.79
C ASP A 155 -10.49 -13.87 3.14
N SER A 156 -9.31 -13.74 3.76
CA SER A 156 -8.51 -14.86 4.25
C SER A 156 -8.94 -15.34 5.65
N GLY A 157 -9.94 -14.72 6.26
CA GLY A 157 -10.30 -14.94 7.66
C GLY A 157 -9.13 -14.67 8.61
N ASN A 158 -9.16 -15.34 9.77
CA ASN A 158 -8.16 -15.18 10.84
C ASN A 158 -6.77 -15.76 10.51
N ASP A 159 -6.66 -16.54 9.41
CA ASP A 159 -5.41 -17.16 8.97
C ASP A 159 -4.66 -16.31 7.93
N GLY A 160 -5.17 -15.10 7.66
CA GLY A 160 -4.57 -14.13 6.76
C GLY A 160 -3.16 -13.74 7.19
N ILE A 161 -2.18 -14.07 6.36
CA ILE A 161 -0.82 -13.57 6.50
C ILE A 161 -0.73 -12.29 5.65
N PRO A 162 -0.53 -11.09 6.25
CA PRO A 162 -0.48 -9.84 5.48
C PRO A 162 0.57 -9.84 4.36
N MET A 163 1.60 -10.68 4.46
CA MET A 163 2.57 -10.81 3.38
C MET A 163 1.98 -11.46 2.12
N HIS A 164 1.02 -12.38 2.27
CA HIS A 164 0.39 -13.06 1.15
C HIS A 164 -0.51 -12.10 0.37
N ASP A 165 -1.29 -11.28 1.06
CA ASP A 165 -2.12 -10.24 0.43
C ASP A 165 -1.26 -9.20 -0.29
N LEU A 166 -0.13 -8.78 0.31
CA LEU A 166 0.81 -7.85 -0.32
C LEU A 166 1.33 -8.42 -1.64
N ARG A 167 1.72 -9.70 -1.60
CA ARG A 167 2.20 -10.44 -2.76
C ARG A 167 1.10 -10.58 -3.82
N LEU A 168 -0.13 -10.94 -3.45
CA LEU A 168 -1.26 -11.06 -4.39
C LEU A 168 -1.61 -9.71 -5.01
N MET A 169 -1.70 -8.65 -4.22
CA MET A 169 -1.92 -7.30 -4.71
C MET A 169 -0.82 -6.88 -5.69
N SER A 170 0.45 -7.17 -5.42
CA SER A 170 1.56 -6.85 -6.34
C SER A 170 1.49 -7.61 -7.68
N ARG A 171 0.80 -8.76 -7.72
CA ARG A 171 0.62 -9.53 -8.94
C ARG A 171 -0.44 -8.95 -9.88
N ALA A 172 -1.43 -8.20 -9.37
CA ALA A 172 -2.46 -7.55 -10.18
C ALA A 172 -1.87 -6.59 -11.24
N SER A 173 -2.54 -6.46 -12.38
CA SER A 173 -2.08 -5.64 -13.51
C SER A 173 -2.31 -4.14 -13.29
N HIS A 174 -3.33 -3.79 -12.51
CA HIS A 174 -3.70 -2.42 -12.15
C HIS A 174 -4.04 -2.34 -10.65
N HIS A 175 -4.09 -1.11 -10.11
CA HIS A 175 -4.27 -0.88 -8.68
C HIS A 175 -5.20 0.30 -8.39
N ILE A 176 -6.04 0.15 -7.37
CA ILE A 176 -6.74 1.22 -6.68
C ILE A 176 -6.30 1.15 -5.22
N ILE A 177 -5.47 2.09 -4.80
CA ILE A 177 -4.87 2.08 -3.46
C ILE A 177 -5.65 2.97 -2.51
N CYS A 178 -5.53 2.75 -1.21
CA CYS A 178 -5.91 3.78 -0.22
C CYS A 178 -4.65 4.51 0.26
N ASN A 179 -4.82 5.50 1.13
CA ASN A 179 -3.77 6.27 1.78
C ASN A 179 -3.01 5.45 2.84
N SER A 180 -2.53 4.27 2.45
CA SER A 180 -1.84 3.30 3.28
C SER A 180 -0.52 2.89 2.63
N SER A 181 0.55 2.81 3.42
CA SER A 181 1.86 2.29 2.99
C SER A 181 1.76 0.89 2.43
N TYR A 182 0.85 0.09 2.95
CA TYR A 182 0.65 -1.28 2.52
C TYR A 182 0.24 -1.38 1.05
N SER A 183 -0.81 -0.67 0.63
CA SER A 183 -1.22 -0.64 -0.78
C SER A 183 -0.30 0.16 -1.68
N TRP A 184 0.37 1.17 -1.13
CA TRP A 184 1.38 1.94 -1.86
C TRP A 184 2.55 1.04 -2.29
N TRP A 185 3.12 0.27 -1.35
CA TRP A 185 4.21 -0.65 -1.64
C TRP A 185 3.77 -1.78 -2.56
N ALA A 186 2.56 -2.31 -2.42
CA ALA A 186 2.06 -3.34 -3.33
C ALA A 186 1.93 -2.85 -4.78
N ALA A 187 1.35 -1.66 -4.98
CA ALA A 187 1.20 -1.07 -6.31
C ALA A 187 2.56 -0.69 -6.91
N TRP A 188 3.46 -0.13 -6.08
CA TRP A 188 4.84 0.13 -6.50
C TRP A 188 5.49 -1.19 -6.92
N LEU A 189 5.65 -2.18 -6.04
CA LEU A 189 6.27 -3.48 -6.34
C LEU A 189 5.69 -4.15 -7.60
N GLY A 190 4.37 -4.02 -7.78
CA GLY A 190 3.61 -4.60 -8.88
C GLY A 190 3.75 -3.94 -10.24
N LYS A 191 4.67 -2.97 -10.41
CA LYS A 191 4.90 -2.23 -11.67
C LYS A 191 5.01 -3.15 -12.89
N LYS A 192 4.18 -2.88 -13.90
CA LYS A 192 4.10 -3.57 -15.19
C LYS A 192 3.89 -2.55 -16.32
N PRO A 193 4.28 -2.87 -17.57
CA PRO A 193 3.93 -2.05 -18.72
C PRO A 193 2.40 -1.86 -18.82
N GLY A 194 1.96 -0.62 -19.00
CA GLY A 194 0.53 -0.28 -19.08
C GLY A 194 -0.24 -0.34 -17.75
N GLN A 195 0.45 -0.54 -16.62
CA GLN A 195 -0.17 -0.48 -15.30
C GLN A 195 -0.86 0.87 -15.11
N GLN A 196 -2.05 0.83 -14.52
CA GLN A 196 -2.77 2.02 -14.08
C GLN A 196 -2.92 1.95 -12.58
N VAL A 197 -2.55 3.02 -11.90
CA VAL A 197 -2.70 3.13 -10.45
C VAL A 197 -3.54 4.36 -10.14
N ILE A 198 -4.62 4.16 -9.39
CA ILE A 198 -5.45 5.23 -8.83
C ILE A 198 -5.14 5.33 -7.35
N MET A 199 -4.80 6.54 -6.90
CA MET A 199 -4.53 6.87 -5.51
C MET A 199 -5.43 8.01 -5.02
N PRO A 200 -5.66 8.14 -3.70
CA PRO A 200 -6.37 9.29 -3.16
C PRO A 200 -5.55 10.58 -3.35
N ASP A 201 -6.24 11.71 -3.49
CA ASP A 201 -5.65 13.07 -3.54
C ASP A 201 -5.16 13.59 -2.18
N ARG A 202 -5.30 12.78 -1.12
CA ARG A 202 -4.96 13.17 0.25
C ARG A 202 -4.47 11.97 1.05
N TRP A 203 -3.35 12.14 1.76
CA TRP A 203 -2.73 11.06 2.54
C TRP A 203 -3.11 11.06 4.03
N TYR A 204 -3.09 12.22 4.70
CA TYR A 204 -3.40 12.34 6.14
C TYR A 204 -4.45 13.42 6.44
N ALA A 205 -4.87 13.49 7.70
CA ALA A 205 -5.58 14.61 8.29
C ALA A 205 -4.80 15.94 8.19
N LYS A 206 -5.38 17.07 8.63
CA LYS A 206 -4.75 18.39 8.49
C LYS A 206 -3.46 18.55 9.32
N ASP A 207 -3.25 17.69 10.31
CA ASP A 207 -2.20 17.87 11.32
C ASP A 207 -0.90 17.11 11.01
N ILE A 208 -0.84 16.39 9.88
CA ILE A 208 0.39 15.75 9.38
C ILE A 208 0.72 16.32 8.02
N THR A 209 1.92 16.87 7.89
CA THR A 209 2.45 17.35 6.60
C THR A 209 2.84 16.15 5.76
N ALA A 210 2.19 15.96 4.62
CA ALA A 210 2.54 14.93 3.65
C ALA A 210 2.15 15.41 2.25
N PRO A 211 3.08 16.05 1.53
CA PRO A 211 2.81 16.54 0.18
C PRO A 211 2.37 15.38 -0.71
N ILE A 212 1.14 15.45 -1.24
CA ILE A 212 0.57 14.33 -2.00
C ILE A 212 1.40 13.99 -3.25
N GLU A 213 1.98 15.02 -3.86
CA GLU A 213 2.88 14.89 -5.02
C GLU A 213 4.13 14.07 -4.68
N GLU A 214 4.60 14.08 -3.44
CA GLU A 214 5.74 13.27 -3.02
C GLU A 214 5.37 11.80 -2.82
N LYS A 215 4.09 11.53 -2.54
CA LYS A 215 3.55 10.16 -2.46
C LYS A 215 3.26 9.58 -3.84
N ARG A 216 3.19 10.41 -4.89
CA ARG A 216 2.81 10.00 -6.23
C ARG A 216 4.01 9.48 -7.01
N CYS A 217 3.95 8.22 -7.44
CA CYS A 217 4.91 7.71 -8.42
C CYS A 217 4.54 8.20 -9.83
N GLU A 218 5.53 8.19 -10.74
CA GLU A 218 5.29 8.51 -12.14
C GLU A 218 4.17 7.64 -12.75
N GLY A 219 3.25 8.29 -13.48
CA GLY A 219 2.11 7.62 -14.13
C GLY A 219 0.94 7.29 -13.21
N TRP A 220 1.01 7.57 -11.90
CA TRP A 220 -0.11 7.36 -10.99
C TRP A 220 -1.12 8.50 -11.07
N ASN A 221 -2.41 8.15 -11.10
CA ASN A 221 -3.52 9.07 -11.22
C ASN A 221 -4.16 9.31 -9.86
N MET A 222 -4.47 10.56 -9.54
CA MET A 222 -5.18 10.92 -8.31
C MET A 222 -6.68 11.01 -8.57
N VAL A 223 -7.47 10.47 -7.65
CA VAL A 223 -8.92 10.65 -7.62
C VAL A 223 -9.30 11.33 -6.30
N GLY A 224 -10.18 12.33 -6.41
CA GLY A 224 -10.60 13.13 -5.27
C GLY A 224 -11.30 12.32 -4.19
N THR A 225 -10.86 12.49 -2.95
CA THR A 225 -11.48 11.90 -1.75
C THR A 225 -12.67 12.73 -1.23
N THR A 226 -12.82 13.95 -1.73
CA THR A 226 -13.90 14.88 -1.37
C THR A 226 -15.06 14.75 -2.36
N PRO A 227 -16.34 14.79 -1.93
CA PRO A 227 -17.46 14.93 -2.85
C PRO A 227 -17.25 16.15 -3.75
N ALA A 228 -17.52 16.04 -5.05
CA ALA A 228 -17.58 17.20 -5.93
C ALA A 228 -18.54 18.23 -5.31
N GLY A 229 -17.98 19.39 -4.93
CA GLY A 229 -18.60 20.57 -4.33
C GLY A 229 -20.04 20.48 -3.81
N ARG A 230 -20.23 20.73 -2.51
CA ARG A 230 -21.12 21.85 -2.16
C ARG A 230 -20.27 23.10 -2.21
N THR A 231 -20.34 23.82 -3.33
CA THR A 231 -20.03 25.25 -3.35
C THR A 231 -20.84 25.94 -2.25
N ARG A 232 -20.15 26.54 -1.29
CA ARG A 232 -20.60 27.73 -0.59
C ARG A 232 -19.42 28.68 -0.51
#